data_AF-A0A0T7GPQ8-F1
#
_entry.id   AF-A0A0T7GPQ8-F1
#
_cell.length_a   1.000
_cell.length_b   1.000
_cell.length_c   1.000
_cell.angle_alpha   90.00
_cell.angle_beta   90.00
_cell.angle_gamma   90.00
#
_symmetry.space_group_name_H-M   'P 1'
#
loop_
_entity.id
_entity.type
_entity.pdbx_description
1 polymer ?
#
loop_
_entity_poly.entity_id
_entity_poly.type
_entity_poly.pdbx_seq_one_letter_code
_entity_poly.pdbx_strand_id
1 'polypeptide(L)'
;MKHVPYVGSGPYCYANSFAMMLGADAPSTVAIEFATSSPFGMQLLGGTLPFFDPYGWTPEAGFDAALDAMGWTSAVTKSNSEEDALAQLKLALCDGPVWVGPVEMGHLRHQPGMDGPIAADHYLVVLAVDDEGVRMHDPQGYPFATLPLDDFLTAWRAETIDYGDPYTMRTDFRRVRVVQEDDVNPRDATSMLGS
;
A
#
# COMPACT_ATOMS: atom_id res chain seq x y z
N MET A 1 -29.26 -24.34 12.94
CA MET A 1 -28.81 -23.79 11.63
C MET A 1 -27.34 -23.47 11.76
N LYS A 2 -26.50 -23.93 10.82
CA LYS A 2 -25.08 -23.52 10.78
C LYS A 2 -25.05 -22.11 10.20
N HIS A 3 -24.63 -21.15 11.02
CA HIS A 3 -24.38 -19.79 10.57
C HIS A 3 -23.29 -19.82 9.50
N VAL A 4 -23.60 -19.35 8.30
CA VAL A 4 -22.60 -19.11 7.26
C VAL A 4 -22.30 -17.62 7.33
N PRO A 5 -21.12 -17.20 7.82
CA PRO A 5 -20.78 -15.80 7.82
C PRO A 5 -20.69 -15.30 6.38
N TYR A 6 -21.38 -14.19 6.09
CA TYR A 6 -21.16 -13.45 4.87
C TYR A 6 -19.77 -12.82 4.96
N VAL A 7 -18.88 -13.19 4.04
CA VAL A 7 -17.61 -12.52 3.82
C VAL A 7 -17.85 -11.56 2.65
N GLY A 8 -17.88 -10.26 2.94
CA GLY A 8 -18.14 -9.24 1.93
C GLY A 8 -17.02 -9.09 0.90
N SER A 9 -17.29 -8.31 -0.15
CA SER A 9 -16.25 -7.81 -1.05
C SER A 9 -15.45 -6.72 -0.34
N GLY A 10 -14.27 -7.06 0.19
CA GLY A 10 -13.29 -6.08 0.68
C GLY A 10 -12.26 -5.78 -0.42
N PRO A 11 -12.14 -4.53 -0.91
CA PRO A 11 -11.08 -4.16 -1.84
C PRO A 11 -9.74 -4.08 -1.08
N TYR A 12 -9.18 -5.24 -0.73
CA TYR A 12 -7.93 -5.38 0.01
C TYR A 12 -6.71 -5.14 -0.89
N CYS A 13 -6.72 -4.07 -1.68
CA CYS A 13 -5.64 -3.78 -2.61
C CYS A 13 -4.29 -3.74 -1.88
N TYR A 14 -4.27 -3.05 -0.75
CA TYR A 14 -3.14 -2.96 0.15
C TYR A 14 -2.67 -4.33 0.64
N ALA A 15 -3.53 -5.09 1.32
CA ALA A 15 -3.13 -6.36 1.92
C ALA A 15 -2.82 -7.44 0.87
N ASN A 16 -3.51 -7.46 -0.27
CA ASN A 16 -3.22 -8.39 -1.36
C ASN A 16 -1.85 -8.08 -1.99
N SER A 17 -1.55 -6.81 -2.28
CA SER A 17 -0.24 -6.40 -2.79
C SER A 17 0.87 -6.75 -1.81
N PHE A 18 0.63 -6.55 -0.51
CA PHE A 18 1.60 -6.88 0.50
C PHE A 18 1.82 -8.39 0.66
N ALA A 19 0.75 -9.20 0.67
CA ALA A 19 0.87 -10.66 0.67
C ALA A 19 1.67 -11.19 -0.53
N MET A 20 1.52 -10.59 -1.71
CA MET A 20 2.33 -10.94 -2.88
C MET A 20 3.82 -10.67 -2.65
N MET A 21 4.18 -9.56 -2.01
CA MET A 21 5.57 -9.22 -1.69
C MET A 21 6.18 -10.14 -0.64
N LEU A 22 5.38 -10.58 0.35
CA LEU A 22 5.82 -11.50 1.41
C LEU A 22 5.93 -12.97 0.93
N GLY A 23 5.29 -13.31 -0.18
CA GLY A 23 5.36 -14.63 -0.78
C GLY A 23 4.72 -15.73 0.07
N ALA A 24 5.29 -16.94 0.04
CA ALA A 24 4.70 -18.12 0.69
C ALA A 24 4.63 -18.02 2.23
N ASP A 25 5.39 -17.09 2.82
CA ASP A 25 5.45 -16.85 4.26
C ASP A 25 4.53 -15.69 4.72
N ALA A 26 3.71 -15.13 3.82
CA ALA A 26 2.77 -14.08 4.14
C ALA A 26 1.73 -14.53 5.18
N PRO A 27 1.42 -13.70 6.20
CA PRO A 27 0.20 -13.88 6.99
C PRO A 27 -1.05 -13.80 6.11
N SER A 28 -2.19 -14.26 6.61
CA SER A 28 -3.46 -14.10 5.90
C SER A 28 -3.73 -12.63 5.57
N THR A 29 -4.41 -12.35 4.45
CA THR A 29 -4.75 -10.96 4.08
C THR A 29 -5.65 -10.30 5.12
N VAL A 30 -6.44 -11.08 5.86
CA VAL A 30 -7.22 -10.60 7.02
C VAL A 30 -6.31 -10.15 8.18
N ALA A 31 -5.26 -10.90 8.47
CA ALA A 31 -4.29 -10.53 9.49
C ALA A 31 -3.47 -9.30 9.08
N ILE A 32 -3.11 -9.20 7.80
CA ILE A 32 -2.45 -8.01 7.25
C ILE A 32 -3.37 -6.80 7.40
N GLU A 33 -4.62 -6.87 6.94
CA GLU A 33 -5.60 -5.80 7.08
C GLU A 33 -5.78 -5.39 8.55
N PHE A 34 -5.87 -6.36 9.46
CA PHE A 34 -5.95 -6.07 10.89
C PHE A 34 -4.70 -5.36 11.42
N ALA A 35 -3.51 -5.83 11.06
CA ALA A 35 -2.24 -5.26 11.51
C ALA A 35 -1.98 -3.86 10.94
N THR A 36 -2.48 -3.58 9.74
CA THR A 36 -2.31 -2.31 9.02
C THR A 36 -3.48 -1.37 9.27
N SER A 37 -4.62 -1.89 9.75
CA SER A 37 -5.70 -1.09 10.27
C SER A 37 -5.24 -0.35 11.50
N SER A 38 -5.73 0.87 11.65
CA SER A 38 -5.47 1.60 12.87
C SER A 38 -6.12 0.89 14.05
N PRO A 39 -5.46 0.79 15.22
CA PRO A 39 -6.17 0.39 16.42
C PRO A 39 -7.35 1.34 16.60
N PHE A 40 -8.55 0.78 16.77
CA PHE A 40 -9.80 1.53 16.88
C PHE A 40 -9.62 2.81 17.72
N GLY A 41 -9.55 3.95 17.04
CA GLY A 41 -9.50 5.30 17.59
C GLY A 41 -10.66 6.10 17.02
N MET A 42 -11.09 7.15 17.73
CA MET A 42 -12.06 8.10 17.21
C MET A 42 -11.53 9.51 17.44
N GLN A 43 -11.38 10.28 16.37
CA GLN A 43 -11.08 11.71 16.42
C GLN A 43 -12.26 12.51 15.87
N LEU A 44 -12.39 13.76 16.29
CA LEU A 44 -13.37 14.70 15.75
C LEU A 44 -12.63 15.88 15.09
N LEU A 45 -12.60 15.93 13.76
CA LEU A 45 -12.10 17.11 13.06
C LEU A 45 -13.05 18.28 13.27
N GLY A 46 -12.52 19.41 13.75
CA GLY A 46 -13.33 20.57 14.10
C GLY A 46 -14.38 20.31 15.19
N GLY A 47 -14.23 19.22 15.97
CA GLY A 47 -15.18 18.84 17.02
C GLY A 47 -16.52 18.26 16.54
N THR A 48 -16.70 18.03 15.23
CA THR A 48 -18.00 17.62 14.67
C THR A 48 -17.93 16.46 13.68
N LEU A 49 -16.83 16.28 12.96
CA LEU A 49 -16.69 15.22 11.96
C LEU A 49 -15.89 14.05 12.55
N PRO A 50 -16.53 12.90 12.85
CA PRO A 50 -15.84 11.73 13.38
C PRO A 50 -15.02 11.04 12.30
N PHE A 51 -13.75 10.78 12.60
CA PHE A 51 -12.92 9.82 11.89
C PHE A 51 -12.58 8.68 12.83
N PHE A 52 -12.54 7.46 12.29
CA PHE A 52 -12.33 6.23 13.06
C PHE A 52 -10.88 5.75 12.96
N ASP A 53 -9.98 6.70 13.19
CA ASP A 53 -8.53 6.55 13.24
C ASP A 53 -7.97 7.45 14.37
N PRO A 54 -6.81 7.13 14.95
CA PRO A 54 -6.03 8.00 15.81
C PRO A 54 -5.67 9.29 15.08
N TYR A 55 -5.60 10.39 15.83
CA TYR A 55 -5.19 11.68 15.31
C TYR A 55 -3.80 11.60 14.66
N GLY A 56 -3.69 12.06 13.41
CA GLY A 56 -2.44 12.01 12.63
C GLY A 56 -2.10 10.65 12.02
N TRP A 57 -3.01 9.67 12.11
CA TRP A 57 -2.82 8.38 11.45
C TRP A 57 -2.94 8.51 9.93
N THR A 58 -2.01 7.88 9.22
CA THR A 58 -2.08 7.68 7.77
C THR A 58 -1.77 6.23 7.46
N PRO A 59 -2.25 5.68 6.32
CA PRO A 59 -1.85 4.36 5.86
C PRO A 59 -0.33 4.15 5.80
N GLU A 60 0.45 5.21 5.53
CA GLU A 60 1.92 5.15 5.59
C GLU A 60 2.47 5.05 7.01
N ALA A 61 1.94 5.82 7.95
CA ALA A 61 2.41 5.84 9.34
C ALA A 61 2.20 4.47 10.04
N GLY A 62 1.14 3.74 9.66
CA GLY A 62 0.87 2.41 10.17
C GLY A 62 1.74 1.30 9.60
N PHE A 63 2.36 1.50 8.42
CA PHE A 63 2.96 0.38 7.70
C PHE A 63 4.24 -0.15 8.34
N ASP A 64 5.11 0.72 8.83
CA ASP A 64 6.36 0.26 9.48
C ASP A 64 6.05 -0.46 10.80
N ALA A 65 5.04 0.01 11.53
CA ALA A 65 4.56 -0.65 12.73
C ALA A 65 3.92 -2.02 12.41
N ALA A 66 3.14 -2.10 11.34
CA ALA A 66 2.54 -3.35 10.87
C ALA A 66 3.61 -4.35 10.40
N LEU A 67 4.58 -3.90 9.60
CA LEU A 67 5.73 -4.69 9.17
C LEU A 67 6.46 -5.26 10.37
N ASP A 68 6.82 -4.40 11.34
CA ASP A 68 7.47 -4.86 12.54
C ASP A 68 6.58 -5.89 13.26
N ALA A 69 5.31 -5.60 13.53
CA ALA A 69 4.39 -6.51 14.21
C ALA A 69 4.34 -7.90 13.57
N MET A 70 4.41 -7.99 12.24
CA MET A 70 4.44 -9.24 11.47
C MET A 70 5.82 -9.91 11.41
N GLY A 71 6.86 -9.22 11.89
CA GLY A 71 8.24 -9.72 11.91
C GLY A 71 9.03 -9.44 10.64
N TRP A 72 8.63 -8.41 9.90
CA TRP A 72 9.22 -8.01 8.62
C TRP A 72 9.79 -6.59 8.68
N THR A 73 10.57 -6.26 7.67
CA THR A 73 11.05 -4.90 7.42
C THR A 73 11.18 -4.70 5.91
N SER A 74 11.24 -3.45 5.47
CA SER A 74 11.44 -3.07 4.07
C SER A 74 12.30 -1.80 4.01
N ALA A 75 12.80 -1.46 2.83
CA ALA A 75 13.31 -0.13 2.54
C ALA A 75 12.18 0.71 1.92
N VAL A 76 12.15 2.01 2.22
CA VAL A 76 11.24 2.98 1.60
C VAL A 76 12.06 4.01 0.84
N THR A 77 11.63 4.32 -0.37
CA THR A 77 12.19 5.37 -1.21
C THR A 77 11.07 6.30 -1.65
N LYS A 78 11.36 7.60 -1.65
CA LYS A 78 10.45 8.69 -2.00
C LYS A 78 11.20 9.68 -2.86
N SER A 79 10.52 10.36 -3.78
CA SER A 79 11.16 11.36 -4.65
C SER A 79 10.18 12.49 -4.95
N ASN A 80 10.69 13.70 -5.17
CA ASN A 80 9.91 14.80 -5.75
C ASN A 80 10.27 15.05 -7.23
N SER A 81 11.13 14.21 -7.79
CA SER A 81 11.66 14.28 -9.15
C SER A 81 11.26 13.02 -9.89
N GLU A 82 10.52 13.20 -10.99
CA GLU A 82 10.05 12.11 -11.86
C GLU A 82 11.22 11.33 -12.46
N GLU A 83 12.28 12.04 -12.89
CA GLU A 83 13.49 11.44 -13.46
C GLU A 83 14.21 10.57 -12.43
N ASP A 84 14.42 11.10 -11.22
CA ASP A 84 15.08 10.36 -10.14
C ASP A 84 14.23 9.16 -9.70
N ALA A 85 12.90 9.33 -9.61
CA ALA A 85 11.97 8.26 -9.27
C ALA A 85 12.04 7.10 -10.27
N LEU A 86 12.00 7.41 -11.56
CA LEU A 86 12.09 6.41 -12.62
C LEU A 86 13.45 5.71 -12.62
N ALA A 87 14.54 6.44 -12.41
CA ALA A 87 15.88 5.85 -12.30
C ALA A 87 15.99 4.90 -11.10
N GLN A 88 15.44 5.29 -9.95
CA GLN A 88 15.41 4.46 -8.75
C GLN A 88 14.53 3.21 -8.93
N LEU A 89 13.36 3.34 -9.56
CA LEU A 89 12.48 2.21 -9.88
C LEU A 89 13.19 1.21 -10.80
N LYS A 90 13.83 1.69 -11.87
CA LYS A 90 14.62 0.85 -12.80
C LYS A 90 15.72 0.08 -12.06
N LEU A 91 16.42 0.75 -11.13
CA LEU A 91 17.45 0.11 -10.32
C LEU A 91 16.85 -0.96 -9.38
N ALA A 92 15.79 -0.62 -8.65
CA ALA A 92 15.12 -1.55 -7.73
C ALA A 92 14.58 -2.81 -8.41
N LEU A 93 14.07 -2.67 -9.64
CA LEU A 93 13.55 -3.79 -10.42
C LEU A 93 14.60 -4.80 -10.86
N CYS A 94 15.89 -4.46 -10.76
CA CYS A 94 16.98 -5.42 -10.98
C CYS A 94 17.06 -6.48 -9.87
N ASP A 95 16.60 -6.15 -8.66
CA ASP A 95 16.64 -7.04 -7.50
C ASP A 95 15.32 -7.78 -7.26
N GLY A 96 14.22 -7.33 -7.89
CA GLY A 96 12.93 -8.02 -7.85
C GLY A 96 11.74 -7.09 -8.03
N PRO A 97 10.50 -7.59 -7.80
CA PRO A 97 9.30 -6.76 -7.83
C PRO A 97 9.37 -5.60 -6.83
N VAL A 98 8.73 -4.49 -7.18
CA VAL A 98 8.70 -3.27 -6.37
C VAL A 98 7.27 -2.97 -5.96
N TRP A 99 7.04 -2.71 -4.67
CA TRP A 99 5.74 -2.27 -4.18
C TRP A 99 5.63 -0.76 -4.33
N VAL A 100 4.62 -0.30 -5.05
CA VAL A 100 4.48 1.11 -5.45
C VAL A 100 3.16 1.65 -4.95
N GLY A 101 3.23 2.81 -4.27
CA GLY A 101 2.06 3.59 -3.93
C GLY A 101 2.30 4.54 -2.74
N PRO A 102 1.32 5.40 -2.43
CA PRO A 102 0.01 5.47 -3.10
C PRO A 102 0.12 5.95 -4.55
N VAL A 103 -0.74 5.44 -5.43
CA VAL A 103 -0.95 5.97 -6.79
C VAL A 103 -2.40 6.43 -6.91
N GLU A 104 -2.68 7.44 -7.72
CA GLU A 104 -4.05 7.85 -8.04
C GLU A 104 -4.71 6.83 -8.98
N MET A 105 -5.72 6.12 -8.47
CA MET A 105 -6.43 5.03 -9.15
C MET A 105 -7.10 5.51 -10.45
N GLY A 106 -7.53 6.76 -10.51
CA GLY A 106 -8.18 7.36 -11.68
C GLY A 106 -7.32 7.40 -12.95
N HIS A 107 -6.00 7.25 -12.81
CA HIS A 107 -5.07 7.18 -13.93
C HIS A 107 -4.80 5.75 -14.43
N LEU A 108 -5.35 4.73 -13.79
CA LEU A 108 -5.11 3.32 -14.13
C LEU A 108 -5.97 2.87 -15.33
N ARG A 109 -5.51 3.17 -16.54
CA ARG A 109 -6.26 2.99 -17.81
C ARG A 109 -6.71 1.55 -18.12
N HIS A 110 -6.07 0.55 -17.51
CA HIS A 110 -6.50 -0.84 -17.65
C HIS A 110 -7.81 -1.13 -16.90
N GLN A 111 -8.18 -0.30 -15.93
CA GLN A 111 -9.47 -0.38 -15.26
C GLN A 111 -10.57 0.31 -16.08
N PRO A 112 -11.72 -0.35 -16.30
CA PRO A 112 -12.82 0.24 -17.06
C PRO A 112 -13.30 1.57 -16.47
N GLY A 113 -13.34 2.60 -17.31
CA GLY A 113 -13.89 3.91 -16.95
C GLY A 113 -12.94 4.85 -16.20
N MET A 114 -11.66 4.49 -16.05
CA MET A 114 -10.65 5.37 -15.46
C MET A 114 -10.05 6.31 -16.52
N ASP A 115 -10.60 7.53 -16.60
CA ASP A 115 -10.21 8.55 -17.57
C ASP A 115 -9.53 9.80 -16.93
N GLY A 116 -9.40 9.85 -15.61
CA GLY A 116 -8.71 10.93 -14.89
C GLY A 116 -8.80 10.77 -13.37
N PRO A 117 -8.23 11.69 -12.58
CA PRO A 117 -8.12 11.54 -11.13
C PRO A 117 -9.49 11.49 -10.45
N ILE A 118 -9.62 10.63 -9.44
CA ILE A 118 -10.85 10.44 -8.65
C ILE A 118 -10.63 10.59 -7.14
N ALA A 119 -9.42 11.01 -6.73
CA ALA A 119 -8.99 11.11 -5.34
C ALA A 119 -9.11 9.79 -4.58
N ALA A 120 -8.80 8.68 -5.27
CA ALA A 120 -8.76 7.35 -4.67
C ALA A 120 -7.34 6.79 -4.81
N ASP A 121 -6.73 6.40 -3.70
CA ASP A 121 -5.42 5.77 -3.72
C ASP A 121 -5.49 4.32 -4.17
N HIS A 122 -4.33 3.81 -4.59
CA HIS A 122 -4.14 2.40 -4.86
C HIS A 122 -2.67 1.99 -4.68
N TYR A 123 -2.44 0.68 -4.53
CA TYR A 123 -1.10 0.11 -4.40
C TYR A 123 -0.90 -1.04 -5.38
N LEU A 124 0.25 -1.03 -6.03
CA LEU A 124 0.59 -1.92 -7.14
C LEU A 124 1.88 -2.68 -6.84
N VAL A 125 2.07 -3.82 -7.50
CA VAL A 125 3.37 -4.51 -7.54
C VAL A 125 3.93 -4.40 -8.95
N VAL A 126 4.95 -3.58 -9.12
CA VAL A 126 5.63 -3.38 -10.41
C VAL A 126 6.62 -4.52 -10.66
N LEU A 127 6.60 -5.06 -11.87
CA LEU A 127 7.39 -6.22 -12.30
C LEU A 127 8.43 -5.88 -13.36
N ALA A 128 8.18 -4.85 -14.16
CA ALA A 128 9.10 -4.35 -15.16
C ALA A 128 8.68 -2.94 -15.60
N VAL A 129 9.66 -2.16 -16.06
CA VAL A 129 9.44 -0.87 -16.71
C VAL A 129 10.40 -0.74 -17.90
N ASP A 130 9.90 -0.19 -18.98
CA ASP A 130 10.68 0.24 -20.14
C ASP A 130 10.14 1.60 -20.63
N ASP A 131 10.56 2.02 -21.83
CA ASP A 131 10.16 3.32 -22.38
C ASP A 131 8.73 3.29 -22.97
N GLU A 132 8.11 2.10 -23.15
CA GLU A 132 6.73 1.96 -23.61
C GLU A 132 5.75 1.95 -22.43
N GLY A 133 6.11 1.32 -21.31
CA GLY A 133 5.25 1.30 -20.14
C GLY A 133 5.73 0.48 -18.96
N VAL A 134 4.80 0.29 -18.02
CA VAL A 134 4.99 -0.43 -16.76
C VAL A 134 4.13 -1.67 -16.76
N ARG A 135 4.76 -2.82 -16.48
CA ARG A 135 4.05 -4.09 -16.25
C ARG A 135 3.94 -4.34 -14.75
N MET A 136 2.73 -4.59 -14.27
CA MET A 136 2.44 -4.68 -12.83
C MET A 136 1.33 -5.68 -12.51
N HIS A 137 1.29 -6.14 -11.26
CA HIS A 137 0.09 -6.72 -10.69
C HIS A 137 -0.73 -5.63 -10.02
N ASP A 138 -1.98 -5.51 -10.46
CA ASP A 138 -2.99 -4.73 -9.78
C ASP A 138 -3.88 -5.69 -8.96
N PRO A 139 -3.91 -5.54 -7.62
CA PRO A 139 -4.65 -6.42 -6.72
C PRO A 139 -6.18 -6.33 -6.87
N GLN A 140 -6.70 -5.40 -7.67
CA GLN A 140 -8.12 -5.30 -8.04
C GLN A 140 -8.53 -6.31 -9.13
N GLY A 141 -7.70 -7.32 -9.38
CA GLY A 141 -8.01 -8.44 -10.27
C GLY A 141 -7.38 -8.32 -11.67
N TYR A 142 -6.35 -7.48 -11.84
CA TYR A 142 -5.64 -7.33 -13.11
C TYR A 142 -4.17 -7.81 -12.98
N PRO A 143 -3.92 -9.12 -13.11
CA PRO A 143 -2.55 -9.64 -13.09
C PRO A 143 -1.81 -9.28 -14.38
N PHE A 144 -0.54 -8.89 -14.27
CA PHE A 144 0.30 -8.51 -15.42
C PHE A 144 -0.32 -7.41 -16.29
N ALA A 145 -1.07 -6.49 -15.67
CA ALA A 145 -1.56 -5.29 -16.32
C ALA A 145 -0.39 -4.46 -16.84
N THR A 146 -0.64 -3.74 -17.93
CA THR A 146 0.33 -2.79 -18.51
C THR A 146 -0.28 -1.41 -18.53
N LEU A 147 0.48 -0.41 -18.09
CA LEU A 147 0.09 0.99 -18.10
C LEU A 147 1.15 1.79 -18.89
N PRO A 148 0.75 2.74 -19.78
CA PRO A 148 1.70 3.64 -20.41
C PRO A 148 2.54 4.37 -19.36
N LEU A 149 3.83 4.61 -19.66
CA LEU A 149 4.76 5.16 -18.68
C LEU A 149 4.29 6.52 -18.12
N ASP A 150 3.81 7.40 -19.00
CA ASP A 150 3.33 8.73 -18.60
C ASP A 150 2.10 8.67 -17.68
N ASP A 151 1.16 7.75 -17.95
CA ASP A 151 -0.01 7.54 -17.08
C ASP A 151 0.43 6.99 -15.71
N PHE A 152 1.40 6.07 -15.68
CA PHE A 152 1.96 5.55 -14.44
C PHE A 152 2.66 6.63 -13.61
N LEU A 153 3.53 7.44 -14.22
CA LEU A 153 4.25 8.52 -13.53
C LEU A 153 3.27 9.58 -13.02
N THR A 154 2.23 9.90 -13.80
CA THR A 154 1.17 10.80 -13.37
C THR A 154 0.40 10.22 -12.17
N ALA A 155 0.03 8.94 -12.21
CA ALA A 155 -0.65 8.26 -11.11
C ALA A 155 0.22 8.24 -9.84
N TRP A 156 1.50 7.89 -9.98
CA TRP A 156 2.43 7.67 -8.88
C TRP A 156 2.94 8.96 -8.24
N ARG A 157 2.77 10.10 -8.91
CA ARG A 157 2.94 11.41 -8.29
C ARG A 157 1.91 11.68 -7.20
N ALA A 158 0.73 11.05 -7.27
CA ALA A 158 -0.31 11.05 -6.25
C ALA A 158 -0.79 12.45 -5.80
N GLU A 159 -0.86 13.43 -6.72
CA GLU A 159 -1.16 14.84 -6.40
C GLU A 159 -2.52 15.07 -5.71
N THR A 160 -3.44 14.13 -5.87
CA THR A 160 -4.81 14.15 -5.35
C THR A 160 -4.99 13.35 -4.06
N ILE A 161 -3.96 12.63 -3.63
CA ILE A 161 -3.98 11.85 -2.39
C ILE A 161 -3.41 12.72 -1.28
N ASP A 162 -4.19 12.94 -0.22
CA ASP A 162 -3.86 13.87 0.87
C ASP A 162 -2.91 13.26 1.93
N TYR A 163 -2.42 12.05 1.66
CA TYR A 163 -1.43 11.36 2.46
C TYR A 163 -0.40 10.65 1.58
N GLY A 164 0.77 10.41 2.17
CA GLY A 164 1.91 9.84 1.45
C GLY A 164 2.70 10.89 0.68
N ASP A 165 3.89 10.49 0.23
CA ASP A 165 4.78 11.36 -0.53
C ASP A 165 4.80 10.94 -2.01
N PRO A 166 5.04 11.88 -2.95
CA PRO A 166 5.16 11.55 -4.36
C PRO A 166 6.21 10.45 -4.61
N TYR A 167 5.92 9.62 -5.60
CA TYR A 167 6.82 8.57 -6.05
C TYR A 167 7.30 7.63 -4.92
N THR A 168 6.42 7.31 -3.97
CA THR A 168 6.73 6.38 -2.89
C THR A 168 6.76 4.94 -3.38
N MET A 169 7.85 4.23 -3.09
CA MET A 169 7.98 2.79 -3.31
C MET A 169 8.69 2.10 -2.16
N ARG A 170 8.51 0.78 -2.09
CA ARG A 170 9.18 -0.08 -1.12
C ARG A 170 9.79 -1.32 -1.78
N THR A 171 10.94 -1.67 -1.25
CA THR A 171 11.79 -2.78 -1.69
C THR A 171 12.32 -3.54 -0.47
N ASP A 172 13.13 -4.57 -0.69
CA ASP A 172 13.88 -5.28 0.36
C ASP A 172 13.00 -5.83 1.50
N PHE A 173 11.80 -6.30 1.15
CA PHE A 173 10.94 -6.99 2.10
C PHE A 173 11.65 -8.24 2.60
N ARG A 174 12.00 -8.24 3.89
CA ARG A 174 12.72 -9.34 4.52
C ARG A 174 12.14 -9.69 5.88
N ARG A 175 12.04 -10.99 6.13
CA ARG A 175 11.62 -11.51 7.43
C ARG A 175 12.79 -11.40 8.40
N VAL A 176 12.60 -10.65 9.49
CA VAL A 176 13.59 -10.49 10.57
C VAL A 176 13.26 -11.34 11.78
N ARG A 177 11.99 -11.76 11.94
CA ARG A 177 11.54 -12.73 12.95
C ARG A 177 10.33 -13.52 12.46
N VAL A 178 10.13 -14.71 13.00
CA VAL A 178 8.90 -15.49 12.79
C VAL A 178 7.89 -15.07 13.85
N VAL A 179 6.75 -14.52 13.41
CA VAL A 179 5.59 -14.21 14.25
C VAL A 179 4.46 -15.14 13.81
N GLN A 180 3.78 -15.79 14.77
CA GLN A 180 2.57 -16.55 14.47
C GLN A 180 1.42 -15.57 14.21
N GLU A 181 0.46 -15.95 13.37
CA GLU A 181 -0.66 -15.05 13.02
C GLU A 181 -1.40 -14.51 14.25
N ASP A 182 -1.63 -15.36 15.25
CA ASP A 182 -2.28 -15.00 16.53
C ASP A 182 -1.46 -14.01 17.39
N ASP A 183 -0.16 -13.88 17.11
CA ASP A 183 0.77 -12.98 17.81
C ASP A 183 0.98 -11.65 17.07
N VAL A 184 0.40 -11.48 15.87
CA VAL A 184 0.47 -10.22 15.12
C VAL A 184 -0.37 -9.17 15.83
N ASN A 185 0.32 -8.34 16.61
CA ASN A 185 -0.27 -7.22 17.31
C ASN A 185 0.63 -6.00 17.10
N PRO A 186 0.16 -4.95 16.40
CA PRO A 186 0.88 -3.68 16.31
C PRO A 186 0.94 -3.07 17.72
N ARG A 187 1.98 -3.44 18.46
CA ARG A 187 2.32 -2.82 19.74
C ARG A 187 2.62 -1.35 19.45
N ASP A 188 1.87 -0.47 20.10
CA ASP A 188 2.15 0.97 20.25
C ASP A 188 1.66 1.95 19.14
N ALA A 189 0.37 1.98 18.82
CA ALA A 189 -0.23 3.27 18.41
C ALA A 189 -0.53 4.18 19.61
N THR A 190 -0.49 3.65 20.83
CA THR A 190 -0.77 4.40 22.07
C THR A 190 0.41 5.28 22.51
N SER A 191 1.63 5.02 22.03
CA SER A 191 2.82 5.82 22.36
C SER A 191 2.93 7.13 21.54
N MET A 192 2.18 7.27 20.44
CA MET A 192 2.13 8.51 19.65
C MET A 192 1.24 9.60 20.27
N LEU A 193 0.54 9.31 21.36
CA LEU A 193 -0.33 10.26 22.09
C LEU A 193 0.39 10.97 23.26
N GLY A 194 1.73 10.94 23.27
CA GLY A 194 2.52 11.44 24.39
C GLY A 194 3.69 12.35 24.01
N SER A 195 3.39 13.60 23.63
CA SER A 195 4.10 14.82 24.08
C SER A 195 3.43 16.07 23.52
#